data_AF-A0A6V7LQZ7-F1
#
_entry.id   AF-A0A6V7LQZ7-F1
#
_cell.length_a   1.000
_cell.length_b   1.000
_cell.length_c   1.000
_cell.angle_alpha   90.00
_cell.angle_beta   90.00
_cell.angle_gamma   90.00
#
_symmetry.space_group_name_H-M   'P 1'
#
loop_
_entity.id
_entity.type
_entity.pdbx_description
1 polymer ?
#
loop_
_entity_poly.entity_id
_entity_poly.type
_entity_poly.pdbx_seq_one_letter_code
_entity_poly.pdbx_strand_id
1 'polypeptide(L)'
;IRRTVDLQRSNLEYLSSSFNDETSSPGSTAPHLPENPLGGFFESTTYAWLSSKSRLTVFNTRTGANISTWTFKHRITCVSQFPSPPGQIPLLLIGLDNDGTRLRDSAGLICVFDPSTSQVLRAIKTPSGVEQLCVICSGYETEETDSRLENILEDTSGLAFVALRSLDHLVVDLRRNTWENLNYPRFDETNPAELDISEPGSRHRNKERHAVHNLMSGRIENYIGFKREEFESSVLSQDPLTTVLVAARK
;
A
#
# COMPACT_ATOMS: atom_id res chain seq x y z
N ILE A 1 -4.22 -27.45 -19.78
CA ILE A 1 -4.19 -28.08 -18.43
C ILE A 1 -4.21 -26.96 -17.40
N ARG A 2 -5.38 -26.63 -16.82
CA ARG A 2 -5.48 -25.70 -15.68
C ARG A 2 -5.14 -26.51 -14.43
N ARG A 3 -4.05 -26.18 -13.74
CA ARG A 3 -3.74 -26.74 -12.42
C ARG A 3 -4.45 -25.87 -11.38
N THR A 4 -5.52 -26.40 -10.81
CA THR A 4 -6.10 -25.84 -9.59
C THR A 4 -5.15 -26.19 -8.45
N VAL A 5 -4.56 -25.18 -7.82
CA VAL A 5 -3.80 -25.37 -6.58
C VAL A 5 -4.78 -25.17 -5.45
N ASP A 6 -5.24 -26.27 -4.86
CA ASP A 6 -6.04 -26.23 -3.63
C ASP A 6 -5.13 -25.82 -2.47
N LEU A 7 -5.19 -24.55 -2.11
CA LEU A 7 -4.59 -24.06 -0.87
C LEU A 7 -5.36 -24.71 0.28
N GLN A 8 -4.71 -25.65 0.99
CA GLN A 8 -5.32 -26.32 2.13
C GLN A 8 -5.79 -25.29 3.17
N ARG A 9 -7.11 -25.19 3.34
CA ARG A 9 -7.81 -24.33 4.31
C ARG A 9 -7.69 -24.80 5.77
N SER A 10 -6.91 -25.84 6.04
CA SER A 10 -6.96 -26.64 7.28
C SER A 10 -6.46 -25.95 8.57
N ASN A 11 -6.06 -24.68 8.53
CA ASN A 11 -5.65 -23.93 9.73
C ASN A 11 -6.47 -22.65 10.00
N LEU A 12 -7.54 -22.38 9.25
CA LEU A 12 -8.36 -21.17 9.46
C LEU A 12 -9.53 -21.38 10.44
N GLU A 13 -10.00 -22.62 10.61
CA GLU A 13 -11.19 -22.92 11.44
C GLU A 13 -10.90 -22.94 12.96
N TYR A 14 -9.63 -23.00 13.38
CA TYR A 14 -9.26 -23.02 14.79
C TYR A 14 -9.22 -21.64 15.47
N LEU A 15 -9.33 -20.54 14.72
CA LEU A 15 -9.33 -19.18 15.26
C LEU A 15 -10.75 -18.59 15.40
N SER A 16 -11.78 -19.29 14.91
CA SER A 16 -13.19 -18.86 15.00
C SER A 16 -13.93 -19.39 16.23
N SER A 17 -13.28 -20.15 17.13
CA SER A 17 -13.97 -20.82 18.24
C SER A 17 -13.59 -20.37 19.65
N SER A 18 -12.92 -19.23 19.86
CA SER A 18 -12.52 -18.80 21.22
C SER A 18 -13.08 -17.45 21.70
N PHE A 19 -14.11 -16.89 21.07
CA PHE A 19 -14.77 -15.67 21.56
C PHE A 19 -16.29 -15.81 21.47
N ASN A 20 -16.84 -16.75 22.24
CA ASN A 20 -18.23 -16.69 22.68
C ASN A 20 -18.21 -16.82 24.20
N ASP A 21 -18.15 -15.68 24.89
CA ASP A 21 -18.87 -15.55 26.15
C ASP A 21 -19.28 -14.10 26.37
N GLU A 22 -20.45 -13.97 26.97
CA GLU A 22 -21.42 -12.89 26.81
C GLU A 22 -21.03 -11.56 27.48
N THR A 23 -21.36 -10.43 26.83
CA THR A 23 -22.14 -9.34 27.45
C THR A 23 -22.52 -8.30 26.41
N SER A 24 -23.84 -8.15 26.23
CA SER A 24 -24.53 -7.29 25.28
C SER A 24 -24.32 -5.79 25.50
N SER A 25 -24.13 -5.05 24.41
CA SER A 25 -24.51 -3.63 24.27
C SER A 25 -25.21 -3.43 22.92
N PRO A 26 -26.36 -2.74 22.86
CA PRO A 26 -27.11 -2.60 21.62
C PRO A 26 -26.64 -1.35 20.85
N GLY A 27 -26.02 -1.56 19.68
CA GLY A 27 -25.69 -0.46 18.79
C GLY A 27 -24.87 -0.90 17.58
N SER A 28 -25.52 -0.95 16.42
CA SER A 28 -24.92 -1.10 15.09
C SER A 28 -24.37 -2.48 14.70
N THR A 29 -25.26 -3.44 14.42
CA THR A 29 -24.97 -4.53 13.49
C THR A 29 -25.06 -4.02 12.06
N ALA A 30 -24.02 -3.32 11.60
CA ALA A 30 -23.78 -3.22 10.17
C ALA A 30 -23.29 -4.60 9.70
N PRO A 31 -23.82 -5.17 8.61
CA PRO A 31 -23.28 -6.42 8.07
C PRO A 31 -21.87 -6.12 7.57
N HIS A 32 -20.85 -6.63 8.29
CA HIS A 32 -19.49 -6.68 7.79
C HIS A 32 -19.50 -7.45 6.48
N LEU A 33 -19.35 -6.76 5.35
CA LEU A 33 -19.12 -7.42 4.06
C LEU A 33 -17.92 -8.36 4.25
N PRO A 34 -17.99 -9.61 3.73
CA PRO A 34 -16.87 -10.52 3.80
C PRO A 34 -15.69 -9.88 3.06
N GLU A 35 -14.66 -9.51 3.82
CA GLU A 35 -13.40 -9.01 3.27
C GLU A 35 -12.82 -10.10 2.38
N ASN A 36 -12.92 -9.89 1.06
CA ASN A 36 -12.41 -10.84 0.11
C ASN A 36 -10.88 -10.84 0.16
N PRO A 37 -10.24 -12.02 0.17
CA PRO A 37 -8.79 -12.08 0.09
C PRO A 37 -8.33 -11.44 -1.23
N LEU A 38 -7.25 -10.66 -1.17
CA LEU A 38 -6.60 -10.13 -2.37
C LEU A 38 -5.54 -11.12 -2.82
N GLY A 39 -5.27 -11.17 -4.12
CA GLY A 39 -4.22 -12.05 -4.63
C GLY A 39 -3.77 -11.63 -6.01
N GLY A 40 -2.56 -12.04 -6.36
CA GLY A 40 -1.97 -11.73 -7.64
C GLY A 40 -0.81 -12.65 -7.97
N PHE A 41 -0.47 -12.67 -9.26
CA PHE A 41 0.73 -13.32 -9.75
C PHE A 41 1.80 -12.26 -9.96
N PHE A 42 3.05 -12.62 -9.69
CA PHE A 42 4.18 -11.85 -10.20
C PHE A 42 4.24 -12.01 -11.72
N GLU A 43 4.88 -11.08 -12.42
CA GLU A 43 4.95 -11.04 -13.88
C GLU A 43 5.50 -12.35 -14.50
N SER A 44 6.53 -12.94 -13.88
CA SER A 44 7.09 -14.23 -14.34
C SER A 44 6.19 -15.43 -14.05
N THR A 45 5.10 -15.24 -13.31
CA THR A 45 4.16 -16.24 -12.79
C THR A 45 4.80 -17.34 -11.92
N THR A 46 6.10 -17.27 -11.64
CA THR A 46 6.84 -18.24 -10.81
C THR A 46 6.44 -18.16 -9.34
N TYR A 47 6.00 -16.97 -8.93
CA TYR A 47 5.51 -16.69 -7.60
C TYR A 47 4.10 -16.10 -7.69
N ALA A 48 3.35 -16.25 -6.61
CA ALA A 48 2.10 -15.57 -6.39
C ALA A 48 2.04 -15.09 -4.94
N TRP A 49 1.18 -14.13 -4.70
CA TRP A 49 0.91 -13.60 -3.38
C TRP A 49 -0.59 -13.66 -3.10
N LEU A 50 -0.93 -13.84 -1.83
CA LEU A 50 -2.28 -13.84 -1.30
C LEU A 50 -2.27 -13.04 -0.01
N SER A 51 -3.21 -12.11 0.14
CA SER A 51 -3.46 -11.43 1.40
C SER A 51 -4.85 -11.72 1.94
N SER A 52 -4.94 -11.76 3.26
CA SER A 52 -6.18 -11.83 4.01
C SER A 52 -6.06 -10.92 5.22
N LYS A 53 -6.87 -9.87 5.26
CA LYS A 53 -6.77 -8.79 6.25
C LYS A 53 -5.36 -8.18 6.28
N SER A 54 -4.64 -8.34 7.39
CA SER A 54 -3.27 -7.86 7.56
C SER A 54 -2.20 -8.91 7.24
N ARG A 55 -2.58 -10.14 6.90
CA ARG A 55 -1.64 -11.22 6.62
C ARG A 55 -1.36 -11.31 5.13
N LEU A 56 -0.09 -11.35 4.76
CA LEU A 56 0.41 -11.61 3.41
C LEU A 56 1.15 -12.93 3.37
N THR A 57 0.98 -13.69 2.30
CA THR A 57 1.74 -14.92 2.03
C THR A 57 2.20 -14.92 0.58
N VAL A 58 3.48 -15.20 0.37
CA VAL A 58 4.09 -15.39 -0.95
C VAL A 58 4.46 -16.85 -1.10
N PHE A 59 4.13 -17.43 -2.25
CA PHE A 59 4.39 -18.84 -2.52
C PHE A 59 4.89 -19.05 -3.95
N ASN A 60 5.68 -20.11 -4.13
CA ASN A 60 6.10 -20.56 -5.44
C ASN A 60 4.94 -21.30 -6.12
N THR A 61 4.52 -20.85 -7.29
CA THR A 61 3.34 -21.40 -7.99
C THR A 61 3.58 -22.78 -8.58
N ARG A 62 4.85 -23.12 -8.84
CA ARG A 62 5.25 -24.41 -9.41
C ARG A 62 5.29 -25.51 -8.35
N THR A 63 5.86 -25.20 -7.19
CA THR A 63 6.05 -26.18 -6.11
C THR A 63 4.98 -26.12 -5.03
N GLY A 64 4.23 -25.02 -4.95
CA GLY A 64 3.31 -24.74 -3.83
C GLY A 64 4.03 -24.35 -2.54
N ALA A 65 5.35 -24.22 -2.55
CA ALA A 65 6.12 -23.91 -1.35
C ALA A 65 5.82 -22.48 -0.86
N ASN A 66 5.57 -22.34 0.45
CA ASN A 66 5.52 -21.05 1.12
C ASN A 66 6.92 -20.44 1.13
N ILE A 67 7.08 -19.28 0.49
CA ILE A 67 8.33 -18.53 0.44
C ILE A 67 8.43 -17.61 1.64
N SER A 68 7.36 -16.88 1.93
CA SER A 68 7.30 -15.99 3.08
C SER A 68 5.88 -15.73 3.54
N THR A 69 5.76 -15.38 4.81
CA THR A 69 4.51 -14.95 5.43
C THR A 69 4.82 -13.78 6.35
N TRP A 70 4.04 -12.71 6.24
CA TRP A 70 4.16 -11.54 7.11
C TRP A 70 2.79 -11.09 7.58
N THR A 71 2.72 -10.59 8.81
CA THR A 71 1.49 -10.02 9.38
C THR A 71 1.75 -8.56 9.69
N PHE A 72 1.15 -7.68 8.90
CA PHE A 72 1.22 -6.24 9.10
C PHE A 72 0.39 -5.81 10.31
N LYS A 73 0.69 -4.64 10.87
CA LYS A 73 -0.07 -4.02 11.96
C LYS A 73 -1.48 -3.61 11.53
N HIS A 74 -1.64 -3.26 10.26
CA HIS A 74 -2.84 -2.69 9.66
C HIS A 74 -3.36 -3.57 8.51
N ARG A 75 -4.61 -3.36 8.10
CA ARG A 75 -5.22 -4.16 7.03
C ARG A 75 -4.56 -3.83 5.69
N ILE A 76 -4.27 -4.86 4.91
CA ILE A 76 -3.77 -4.71 3.53
C ILE A 76 -4.95 -4.37 2.63
N THR A 77 -4.86 -3.22 1.96
CA THR A 77 -5.89 -2.75 1.01
C THR A 77 -5.49 -2.99 -0.44
N CYS A 78 -4.20 -2.93 -0.73
CA CYS A 78 -3.68 -3.09 -2.08
C CYS A 78 -2.22 -3.56 -2.06
N VAL A 79 -1.82 -4.22 -3.13
CA VAL A 79 -0.46 -4.73 -3.34
C VAL A 79 -0.08 -4.51 -4.80
N SER A 80 1.09 -3.92 -5.05
CA SER A 80 1.69 -3.81 -6.38
C SER A 80 3.04 -4.50 -6.38
N GLN A 81 3.37 -5.17 -7.49
CA GLN A 81 4.73 -5.64 -7.72
C GLN A 81 5.67 -4.43 -7.77
N PHE A 82 6.83 -4.55 -7.12
CA PHE A 82 7.89 -3.56 -7.15
C PHE A 82 9.17 -4.20 -7.68
N PRO A 83 9.72 -3.73 -8.82
CA PRO A 83 10.82 -4.43 -9.49
C PRO A 83 12.06 -4.65 -8.61
N SER A 84 12.68 -5.82 -8.75
CA SER A 84 13.95 -6.19 -8.11
C SER A 84 14.98 -6.59 -9.17
N PRO A 85 16.27 -6.70 -8.81
CA PRO A 85 17.31 -7.16 -9.74
C PRO A 85 16.95 -8.49 -10.43
N PRO A 86 17.38 -8.70 -11.68
CA PRO A 86 17.11 -9.94 -12.40
C PRO A 86 17.51 -11.19 -11.61
N GLY A 87 16.63 -12.20 -11.60
CA GLY A 87 16.84 -13.46 -10.89
C GLY A 87 16.45 -13.45 -9.42
N GLN A 88 16.06 -12.30 -8.85
CA GLN A 88 15.48 -12.22 -7.51
C GLN A 88 13.95 -12.27 -7.56
N ILE A 89 13.34 -12.59 -6.42
CA ILE A 89 11.89 -12.45 -6.26
C ILE A 89 11.58 -10.94 -6.26
N PRO A 90 10.62 -10.45 -7.05
CA PRO A 90 10.25 -9.04 -6.99
C PRO A 90 9.79 -8.64 -5.60
N LEU A 91 10.09 -7.40 -5.22
CA LEU A 91 9.59 -6.80 -3.99
C LEU A 91 8.08 -6.54 -4.13
N LEU A 92 7.43 -6.27 -3.01
CA LEU A 92 6.02 -5.88 -2.98
C LEU A 92 5.88 -4.49 -2.35
N LEU A 93 5.17 -3.60 -3.05
CA LEU A 93 4.69 -2.34 -2.51
C LEU A 93 3.27 -2.57 -1.98
N ILE A 94 3.04 -2.25 -0.71
CA ILE A 94 1.85 -2.65 0.03
C ILE A 94 1.20 -1.41 0.64
N GLY A 95 -0.10 -1.24 0.39
CA GLY A 95 -0.90 -0.19 1.00
C GLY A 95 -1.63 -0.74 2.21
N LEU A 96 -1.52 -0.02 3.31
CA LEU A 96 -2.15 -0.37 4.58
C LEU A 96 -3.14 0.69 5.04
N ASP A 97 -4.14 0.22 5.76
CA ASP A 97 -5.24 0.99 6.32
C ASP A 97 -5.51 0.57 7.77
N ASN A 98 -5.59 1.56 8.67
CA ASN A 98 -5.90 1.34 10.08
C ASN A 98 -7.39 1.10 10.42
N ASP A 99 -8.26 1.07 9.41
CA ASP A 99 -9.72 0.94 9.51
C ASP A 99 -10.38 2.02 10.38
N GLY A 100 -9.80 3.22 10.43
CA GLY A 100 -10.39 4.37 11.11
C GLY A 100 -11.81 4.66 10.58
N THR A 101 -12.79 4.74 11.47
CA THR A 101 -14.21 4.93 11.10
C THR A 101 -14.53 6.35 10.63
N ARG A 102 -13.63 7.30 10.88
CA ARG A 102 -13.71 8.71 10.46
C ARG A 102 -12.42 9.07 9.73
N LEU A 103 -12.50 9.98 8.77
CA LEU A 103 -11.32 10.44 8.02
C LEU A 103 -10.22 11.01 8.92
N ARG A 104 -10.60 11.77 9.95
CA ARG A 104 -9.63 12.31 10.92
C ARG A 104 -8.90 11.25 11.77
N ASP A 105 -9.50 10.07 11.92
CA ASP A 105 -8.94 8.94 12.65
C ASP A 105 -8.28 7.93 11.68
N SER A 106 -8.38 8.19 10.37
CA SER A 106 -7.79 7.39 9.31
C SER A 106 -6.29 7.63 9.24
N ALA A 107 -5.52 6.56 9.15
CA ALA A 107 -4.10 6.58 8.92
C ALA A 107 -3.71 5.39 8.07
N GLY A 108 -2.64 5.54 7.30
CA GLY A 108 -2.13 4.48 6.45
C GLY A 108 -0.61 4.37 6.49
N LEU A 109 -0.14 3.29 5.90
CA LEU A 109 1.27 3.07 5.63
C LEU A 109 1.44 2.59 4.19
N ILE A 110 2.54 3.02 3.57
CA ILE A 110 3.08 2.41 2.37
C ILE A 110 4.27 1.57 2.81
N CYS A 111 4.27 0.27 2.53
CA CYS A 111 5.33 -0.65 2.92
C CYS A 111 6.02 -1.26 1.69
N VAL A 112 7.34 -1.27 1.69
CA VAL A 112 8.15 -2.08 0.78
C VAL A 112 8.52 -3.36 1.51
N PHE A 113 8.02 -4.49 1.03
CA PHE A 113 8.26 -5.81 1.60
C PHE A 113 9.15 -6.64 0.68
N ASP A 114 10.15 -7.29 1.26
CA ASP A 114 11.00 -8.27 0.58
C ASP A 114 10.57 -9.70 0.93
N PRO A 115 9.97 -10.43 -0.04
CA PRO A 115 9.57 -11.81 0.18
C PRO A 115 10.75 -12.76 0.43
N SER A 116 11.96 -12.42 -0.02
CA SER A 116 13.14 -13.29 0.09
C SER A 116 13.68 -13.32 1.51
N THR A 117 13.65 -12.17 2.20
CA THR A 117 14.10 -12.03 3.59
C THR A 117 12.94 -12.03 4.59
N SER A 118 11.69 -11.98 4.12
CA SER A 118 10.49 -11.80 4.95
C SER A 118 10.58 -10.56 5.84
N GLN A 119 11.00 -9.42 5.27
CA GLN A 119 11.18 -8.17 6.01
C GLN A 119 10.52 -6.99 5.31
N VAL A 120 10.00 -6.05 6.10
CA VAL A 120 9.61 -4.72 5.64
C VAL A 120 10.88 -3.88 5.55
N LEU A 121 11.31 -3.55 4.33
CA LEU A 121 12.50 -2.74 4.07
C LEU A 121 12.27 -1.27 4.38
N ARG A 122 11.05 -0.79 4.10
CA ARG A 122 10.65 0.59 4.32
C ARG A 122 9.15 0.68 4.61
N ALA A 123 8.77 1.44 5.63
CA ALA A 123 7.41 1.90 5.86
C ALA A 123 7.37 3.43 5.81
N ILE A 124 6.35 4.00 5.17
CA ILE A 124 6.14 5.44 5.02
C ILE A 124 4.72 5.76 5.50
N LYS A 125 4.59 6.69 6.44
CA LYS A 125 3.31 7.08 7.02
C LYS A 125 2.53 8.00 6.09
N THR A 126 1.27 7.67 5.82
CA THR A 126 0.35 8.51 5.05
C THR A 126 -0.68 9.19 5.97
N PRO A 127 -1.20 10.38 5.58
CA PRO A 127 -2.16 11.12 6.40
C PRO A 127 -3.54 10.46 6.50
N SER A 128 -3.85 9.53 5.59
CA SER A 128 -5.07 8.73 5.58
C SER A 128 -4.74 7.32 5.08
N GLY A 129 -5.62 6.35 5.33
CA GLY A 129 -5.46 4.96 4.90
C GLY A 129 -5.28 4.85 3.39
N VAL A 130 -4.37 3.99 2.97
CA VAL A 130 -4.11 3.77 1.54
C VAL A 130 -5.25 2.95 0.97
N GLU A 131 -5.84 3.39 -0.13
CA GLU A 131 -6.89 2.65 -0.82
C GLU A 131 -6.32 1.87 -2.01
N GLN A 132 -5.52 2.56 -2.84
CA GLN A 132 -4.85 1.98 -3.99
C GLN A 132 -3.44 2.51 -4.13
N LEU A 133 -2.57 1.72 -4.72
CA LEU A 133 -1.24 2.15 -5.10
C LEU A 133 -0.77 1.44 -6.35
N CYS A 134 0.19 2.05 -7.04
CA CYS A 134 0.98 1.39 -8.07
C CYS A 134 2.37 2.01 -8.16
N VAL A 135 3.30 1.24 -8.70
CA VAL A 135 4.66 1.71 -8.99
C VAL A 135 4.63 2.44 -10.33
N ILE A 136 5.12 3.68 -10.34
CA ILE A 136 5.32 4.49 -11.56
C ILE A 136 6.70 4.22 -12.14
N CYS A 137 7.73 4.27 -11.29
CA CYS A 137 9.12 4.03 -11.63
C CYS A 137 9.77 3.25 -10.48
N SER A 138 10.58 2.24 -10.80
CA SER A 138 11.21 1.43 -9.75
C SER A 138 12.41 2.09 -9.12
N GLY A 139 13.01 3.08 -9.78
CA GLY A 139 14.23 3.76 -9.34
C GLY A 139 15.48 2.89 -9.48
N TYR A 140 15.39 1.82 -10.28
CA TYR A 140 16.52 0.96 -10.60
C TYR A 140 17.37 1.57 -11.71
N GLU A 141 18.70 1.51 -11.61
CA GLU A 141 19.63 2.22 -12.53
C GLU A 141 19.47 1.85 -14.02
N THR A 142 18.87 0.68 -14.30
CA THR A 142 18.66 0.18 -15.67
C THR A 142 17.33 0.64 -16.28
N GLU A 143 16.44 1.31 -15.53
CA GLU A 143 15.23 1.90 -16.12
C GLU A 143 15.55 3.22 -16.81
N GLU A 144 15.21 3.33 -18.09
CA GLU A 144 15.18 4.63 -18.77
C GLU A 144 14.06 5.47 -18.15
N THR A 145 14.43 6.46 -17.34
CA THR A 145 13.46 7.40 -16.76
C THR A 145 12.82 8.22 -17.87
N ASP A 146 11.48 8.19 -17.99
CA ASP A 146 10.75 9.12 -18.86
C ASP A 146 11.03 10.54 -18.37
N SER A 147 11.62 11.38 -19.23
CA SER A 147 12.00 12.77 -18.92
C SER A 147 10.81 13.62 -18.44
N ARG A 148 9.57 13.15 -18.64
CA ARG A 148 8.36 13.79 -18.10
C ARG A 148 8.26 13.67 -16.56
N LEU A 149 8.82 12.62 -15.98
CA LEU A 149 8.78 12.34 -14.53
C LEU A 149 9.75 13.23 -13.73
N GLU A 150 10.83 13.69 -14.36
CA GLU A 150 11.79 14.62 -13.75
C GLU A 150 11.13 15.95 -13.31
N ASN A 151 10.02 16.33 -13.96
CA ASN A 151 9.29 17.55 -13.63
C ASN A 151 8.37 17.42 -12.40
N ILE A 152 8.15 16.21 -11.88
CA ILE A 152 7.23 15.98 -10.75
C ILE A 152 7.99 16.07 -9.42
N LEU A 153 9.13 15.38 -9.32
CA LEU A 153 10.01 15.41 -8.16
C LEU A 153 11.47 15.24 -8.62
N GLU A 154 12.35 16.17 -8.22
CA GLU A 154 13.79 16.15 -8.55
C GLU A 154 14.57 15.13 -7.70
N ASP A 155 15.60 14.50 -8.29
CA ASP A 155 16.49 13.51 -7.65
C ASP A 155 15.77 12.31 -6.98
N THR A 156 14.69 11.82 -7.58
CA THR A 156 13.92 10.71 -6.99
C THR A 156 14.52 9.35 -7.29
N SER A 157 14.31 8.41 -6.37
CA SER A 157 14.75 7.02 -6.51
C SER A 157 13.54 6.13 -6.28
N GLY A 158 12.77 5.92 -7.35
CA GLY A 158 11.53 5.16 -7.32
C GLY A 158 10.33 6.03 -6.97
N LEU A 159 9.26 5.88 -7.74
CA LEU A 159 8.04 6.66 -7.62
C LEU A 159 6.85 5.74 -7.52
N ALA A 160 5.92 6.07 -6.63
CA ALA A 160 4.63 5.42 -6.52
C ALA A 160 3.50 6.42 -6.63
N PHE A 161 2.42 6.01 -7.28
CA PHE A 161 1.13 6.64 -7.14
C PHE A 161 0.39 6.01 -5.96
N VAL A 162 -0.27 6.82 -5.14
CA VAL A 162 -1.00 6.38 -3.95
C VAL A 162 -2.30 7.16 -3.86
N ALA A 163 -3.43 6.44 -3.96
CA ALA A 163 -4.76 6.99 -3.66
C ALA A 163 -5.09 6.71 -2.20
N LEU A 164 -5.51 7.74 -1.47
CA LEU A 164 -5.89 7.65 -0.06
C LEU A 164 -7.39 7.65 0.10
N ARG A 165 -7.88 7.16 1.24
CA ARG A 165 -9.30 7.23 1.61
C ARG A 165 -9.82 8.66 1.76
N SER A 166 -8.92 9.63 1.97
CA SER A 166 -9.23 11.07 1.91
C SER A 166 -9.50 11.58 0.50
N LEU A 167 -9.39 10.73 -0.53
CA LEU A 167 -9.44 11.07 -1.96
C LEU A 167 -8.26 11.93 -2.43
N ASP A 168 -7.22 12.07 -1.61
CA ASP A 168 -5.94 12.58 -2.08
C ASP A 168 -5.25 11.57 -2.99
N HIS A 169 -4.63 12.10 -4.04
CA HIS A 169 -3.89 11.32 -5.02
C HIS A 169 -2.44 11.78 -4.99
N LEU A 170 -1.56 10.98 -4.43
CA LEU A 170 -0.20 11.34 -4.13
C LEU A 170 0.77 10.67 -5.10
N VAL A 171 1.76 11.43 -5.58
CA VAL A 171 3.00 10.87 -6.13
C VAL A 171 4.05 10.92 -5.04
N VAL A 172 4.53 9.76 -4.61
CA VAL A 172 5.46 9.62 -3.48
C VAL A 172 6.81 9.14 -4.00
N ASP A 173 7.88 9.82 -3.59
CA ASP A 173 9.26 9.35 -3.77
C ASP A 173 9.55 8.24 -2.75
N LEU A 174 9.81 7.03 -3.26
CA LEU A 174 10.10 5.86 -2.44
C LEU A 174 11.53 5.86 -1.91
N ARG A 175 12.42 6.69 -2.46
CA ARG A 175 13.83 6.84 -2.05
C ARG A 175 14.56 5.49 -1.92
N ARG A 176 14.42 4.64 -2.93
CA ARG A 176 14.96 3.28 -3.00
C ARG A 176 16.41 3.16 -2.57
N ASN A 177 17.26 4.05 -3.06
CA ASN A 177 18.67 4.12 -2.69
C ASN A 177 18.96 4.23 -1.16
N THR A 178 17.99 4.70 -0.37
CA THR A 178 18.13 4.86 1.10
C THR A 178 17.80 3.60 1.90
N TRP A 179 17.17 2.59 1.31
CA TRP A 179 16.77 1.38 2.05
C TRP A 179 17.18 0.08 1.38
N GLU A 180 17.58 0.13 0.11
CA GLU A 180 18.24 -1.00 -0.54
C GLU A 180 19.67 -1.20 0.00
N ASN A 181 20.30 -0.11 0.47
CA ASN A 181 21.59 -0.16 1.13
C ASN A 181 21.44 -0.43 2.64
N LEU A 182 22.03 -1.54 3.11
CA LEU A 182 21.96 -2.01 4.51
C LEU A 182 22.60 -1.07 5.55
N ASN A 183 23.27 0.00 5.12
CA ASN A 183 23.97 0.95 5.99
C ASN A 183 23.08 2.07 6.56
N TYR A 184 21.80 2.10 6.19
CA TYR A 184 20.85 3.12 6.64
C TYR A 184 19.92 2.61 7.75
N PRO A 185 19.39 3.52 8.58
CA PRO A 185 18.36 3.17 9.55
C PRO A 185 17.17 2.48 8.88
N ARG A 186 16.73 1.38 9.48
CA ARG A 186 15.52 0.66 9.08
C ARG A 186 14.31 1.38 9.66
N PHE A 187 13.49 1.95 8.79
CA PHE A 187 12.17 2.44 9.09
C PHE A 187 11.15 1.36 8.70
N ASP A 188 10.72 0.58 9.69
CA ASP A 188 9.71 -0.47 9.56
C ASP A 188 8.35 0.03 10.07
N GLU A 189 7.37 -0.86 10.22
CA GLU A 189 6.01 -0.50 10.67
C GLU A 189 5.96 0.11 12.08
N THR A 190 6.96 -0.14 12.92
CA THR A 190 7.02 0.39 14.29
C THR A 190 7.61 1.79 14.34
N ASN A 191 8.46 2.12 13.36
CA ASN A 191 9.09 3.42 13.20
C ASN A 191 9.06 3.85 11.72
N PRO A 192 7.87 4.20 11.18
CA PRO A 192 7.73 4.55 9.77
C PRO A 192 8.34 5.92 9.48
N ALA A 193 8.87 6.08 8.28
CA ALA A 193 9.33 7.37 7.77
C ALA A 193 8.14 8.31 7.51
N GLU A 194 8.39 9.62 7.54
CA GLU A 194 7.36 10.64 7.31
C GLU A 194 7.33 11.11 5.85
N LEU A 195 6.16 11.58 5.40
CA LEU A 195 6.03 12.34 4.15
C LEU A 195 6.41 13.81 4.39
N ASP A 196 7.06 14.41 3.40
CA ASP A 196 7.31 15.84 3.35
C ASP A 196 6.20 16.54 2.55
N ILE A 197 5.09 16.86 3.23
CA ILE A 197 3.94 17.57 2.65
C ILE A 197 4.20 19.10 2.66
N SER A 198 5.46 19.54 2.64
CA SER A 198 5.80 20.96 2.76
C SER A 198 5.24 21.77 1.58
N GLU A 199 4.68 22.94 1.91
CA GLU A 199 4.39 23.97 0.92
C GLU A 199 5.69 24.42 0.21
N PRO A 200 5.64 24.78 -1.07
CA PRO A 200 6.82 25.17 -1.84
C PRO A 200 7.53 26.37 -1.18
N GLY A 201 8.68 26.12 -0.55
CA GLY A 201 9.50 27.17 0.09
C GLY A 201 10.32 26.74 1.31
N SER A 202 10.00 25.59 1.95
CA SER A 202 10.79 25.07 3.06
C SER A 202 12.09 24.41 2.58
N ARG A 203 13.24 25.03 2.85
CA ARG A 203 14.57 24.54 2.41
C ARG A 203 15.25 23.57 3.37
N HIS A 204 14.52 23.01 4.35
CA HIS A 204 15.08 21.96 5.19
C HIS A 204 14.70 20.57 4.69
N ARG A 205 15.52 20.07 3.76
CA ARG A 205 15.44 18.69 3.24
C ARG A 205 15.87 17.73 4.35
N ASN A 206 14.91 17.28 5.16
CA ASN A 206 15.17 16.23 6.14
C ASN A 206 15.44 14.92 5.38
N LYS A 207 16.62 14.34 5.59
CA LYS A 207 17.04 13.10 4.91
C LYS A 207 16.19 11.88 5.28
N GLU A 208 15.33 11.98 6.29
CA GLU A 208 14.44 10.91 6.73
C GLU A 208 13.03 11.02 6.13
N ARG A 209 12.72 12.11 5.43
CA ARG A 209 11.40 12.33 4.84
C ARG A 209 11.32 11.94 3.38
N HIS A 210 10.13 11.52 2.96
CA HIS A 210 9.81 11.17 1.59
C HIS A 210 9.07 12.32 0.92
N ALA A 211 9.61 12.83 -0.19
CA ALA A 211 8.97 13.89 -0.94
C ALA A 211 7.64 13.40 -1.52
N VAL A 212 6.63 14.27 -1.53
CA VAL A 212 5.32 13.94 -2.05
C VAL A 212 4.72 15.10 -2.82
N HIS A 213 4.02 14.79 -3.90
CA HIS A 213 3.25 15.73 -4.68
C HIS A 213 1.78 15.30 -4.71
N ASN A 214 0.87 16.16 -4.22
CA ASN A 214 -0.57 15.90 -4.32
C ASN A 214 -1.09 16.35 -5.68
N LEU A 215 -1.62 15.42 -6.45
CA LEU A 215 -2.24 15.65 -7.76
C LEU A 215 -3.63 16.28 -7.62
N MET A 216 -4.29 16.15 -6.47
CA MET A 216 -5.55 16.84 -6.18
C MET A 216 -5.25 18.26 -5.72
N SER A 217 -5.43 19.20 -6.64
CA SER A 217 -5.42 20.63 -6.32
C SER A 217 -6.83 21.17 -6.24
N GLY A 218 -7.06 22.25 -5.49
CA GLY A 218 -8.36 22.92 -5.45
C GLY A 218 -8.88 23.33 -6.84
N ARG A 219 -8.01 23.50 -7.85
CA ARG A 219 -8.43 23.71 -9.24
C ARG A 219 -9.11 22.48 -9.84
N ILE A 220 -8.54 21.31 -9.62
CA ILE A 220 -9.09 20.03 -10.11
C ILE A 220 -10.38 19.72 -9.36
N GLU A 221 -10.41 19.92 -8.05
CA GLU A 221 -11.62 19.72 -7.24
C GLU A 221 -12.78 20.59 -7.70
N ASN A 222 -12.52 21.89 -7.90
CA ASN A 222 -13.51 22.81 -8.45
C ASN A 222 -13.97 22.40 -9.85
N TYR A 223 -13.05 21.92 -10.69
CA TYR A 223 -13.37 21.47 -12.06
C TYR A 223 -14.29 20.23 -12.05
N ILE A 224 -14.07 19.28 -11.14
CA ILE A 224 -14.92 18.08 -11.01
C ILE A 224 -16.13 18.30 -10.08
N GLY A 225 -16.29 19.50 -9.52
CA GLY A 225 -17.36 19.81 -8.57
C GLY A 225 -17.25 19.08 -7.23
N PHE A 226 -16.05 18.62 -6.86
CA PHE A 226 -15.80 17.95 -5.59
C PHE A 226 -15.63 18.99 -4.48
N LYS A 227 -16.39 18.84 -3.39
CA LYS A 227 -16.34 19.72 -2.22
C LYS A 227 -15.69 18.99 -1.05
N ARG A 228 -14.40 19.22 -0.87
CA ARG A 228 -13.59 18.53 0.14
C ARG A 228 -14.11 18.73 1.56
N GLU A 229 -14.53 19.93 1.92
CA GLU A 229 -14.98 20.25 3.27
C GLU A 229 -16.28 19.50 3.64
N GLU A 230 -17.20 19.34 2.68
CA GLU A 230 -18.42 18.55 2.86
C GLU A 230 -18.09 17.05 3.02
N PHE A 231 -17.13 16.55 2.23
CA PHE A 231 -16.66 15.16 2.33
C PHE A 231 -15.97 14.86 3.68
N GLU A 232 -15.05 15.72 4.10
CA GLU A 232 -14.28 15.54 5.34
C GLU A 232 -15.14 15.70 6.60
N SER A 233 -16.21 16.50 6.54
CA SER A 233 -17.14 16.72 7.65
C SER A 233 -18.22 15.64 7.77
N SER A 234 -18.46 14.87 6.70
CA SER A 234 -19.38 13.74 6.74
C SER A 234 -18.81 12.57 7.54
N VAL A 235 -19.68 11.87 8.28
CA VAL A 235 -19.36 10.50 8.69
C VAL A 235 -19.14 9.71 7.40
N LEU A 236 -18.13 8.83 7.36
CA LEU A 236 -17.96 7.88 6.24
C LEU A 236 -19.18 6.93 6.23
N SER A 237 -20.29 7.41 5.72
CA SER A 237 -21.58 6.73 5.71
C SER A 237 -21.66 5.88 4.47
N GLN A 238 -21.34 4.59 4.64
CA GLN A 238 -21.75 3.41 3.86
C GLN A 238 -21.56 3.37 2.34
N ASP A 239 -21.35 4.48 1.64
CA ASP A 239 -20.99 4.51 0.23
C ASP A 239 -19.46 4.59 0.12
N PRO A 240 -18.80 3.48 -0.26
CA PRO A 240 -17.37 3.49 -0.48
C PRO A 240 -17.12 4.27 -1.77
N LEU A 241 -16.85 5.58 -1.66
CA LEU A 241 -16.18 6.29 -2.72
C LEU A 241 -14.83 5.60 -2.90
N THR A 242 -14.73 4.87 -4.00
CA THR A 242 -13.54 4.10 -4.33
C THR A 242 -12.87 4.73 -5.53
N THR A 243 -11.56 4.89 -5.43
CA THR A 243 -10.73 5.21 -6.59
C THR A 243 -10.54 3.91 -7.37
N VAL A 244 -10.53 3.95 -8.71
CA VAL A 244 -10.14 2.80 -9.53
C VAL A 244 -9.00 3.21 -10.45
N LEU A 245 -7.84 2.60 -10.24
CA LEU A 245 -6.71 2.71 -11.14
C LEU A 245 -6.98 1.92 -12.43
N VAL A 246 -7.33 2.64 -13.49
CA VAL A 246 -7.45 2.09 -14.84
C VAL A 246 -6.11 2.28 -15.55
N ALA A 247 -5.33 1.22 -15.69
CA ALA A 247 -4.11 1.27 -16.49
C ALA A 247 -4.47 1.34 -17.99
N ALA A 248 -4.06 2.42 -18.66
CA ALA A 248 -4.05 2.48 -20.12
C ALA A 248 -2.67 2.01 -20.62
N ARG A 249 -2.59 0.81 -21.18
CA ARG A 249 -1.43 0.41 -21.97
C ARG A 249 -1.52 1.09 -23.33
N LYS A 250 -0.45 1.76 -23.75
CA LYS A 250 -0.30 2.25 -25.12
C LYS A 250 0.41 1.20 -25.96
#